data_AF-A0AA43RM46-F1
#
_entry.id   AF-A0AA43RM46-F1
#
_cell.length_a   1.000
_cell.length_b   1.000
_cell.length_c   1.000
_cell.angle_alpha   90.00
_cell.angle_beta   90.00
_cell.angle_gamma   90.00
#
_symmetry.space_group_name_H-M   'P 1'
#
loop_
_entity.id
_entity.type
_entity.pdbx_description
1 polymer ?
#
loop_
_entity_poly.entity_id
_entity_poly.type
_entity_poly.pdbx_seq_one_letter_code
_entity_poly.pdbx_strand_id
1 'polypeptide(L)'
;TDGTNGYNSAVVYLYKRAESAPDVPASALLYTFATASLTGTLDGWTQSLPDADGNPCWVIQSQAVARTATVSVSVWTAPIKLVEDGEAGAKTYYQSTPPTDAREQDLWIDTDDNCKLYRYNGTEWQSVQDMNIPQILERLVSVNTTFSVLQGSIESKAEKTYVTNQYDSLIKTFNSTLTQTAQALQAEFEATAQNAAGSVDTKYSTLIRASGDGVEIGKSNSAFRTLLTNERLSFMQYSGTVATEVAYISNRKLYITDAQITNSLAIGAQGKNTFVWAKTSNGLSLRYVSAES
;
A
#
# COMPACT_ATOMS: atom_id res chain seq x y z
N THR A 1 27.70 102.68 43.92
CA THR A 1 28.10 101.41 44.54
C THR A 1 27.68 100.31 43.60
N ASP A 2 28.59 99.43 43.23
CA ASP A 2 28.25 98.29 42.39
C ASP A 2 27.28 97.37 43.14
N GLY A 3 26.37 96.74 42.40
CA GLY A 3 25.42 95.79 42.95
C GLY A 3 26.10 94.53 43.47
N THR A 4 25.47 93.81 44.39
CA THR A 4 26.02 92.53 44.89
C THR A 4 25.98 91.46 43.80
N ASN A 5 27.03 90.65 43.71
CA ASN A 5 27.09 89.52 42.79
C ASN A 5 25.86 88.59 42.92
N GLY A 6 25.35 88.13 41.78
CA GLY A 6 24.32 87.10 41.70
C GLY A 6 24.84 85.72 42.13
N TYR A 7 23.92 84.79 42.36
CA TYR A 7 24.29 83.39 42.64
C TYR A 7 24.56 82.63 41.35
N ASN A 8 25.67 81.89 41.33
CA ASN A 8 25.87 80.77 40.42
C ASN A 8 25.22 79.53 41.02
N SER A 9 24.58 78.71 40.19
CA SER A 9 24.00 77.42 40.59
C SER A 9 24.26 76.34 39.55
N ALA A 10 24.66 75.16 40.00
CA ALA A 10 24.83 73.99 39.13
C ALA A 10 24.43 72.71 39.86
N VAL A 11 23.92 71.74 39.11
CA VAL A 11 23.78 70.35 39.57
C VAL A 11 25.03 69.60 39.14
N VAL A 12 25.65 68.91 40.09
CA VAL A 12 26.89 68.18 39.87
C VAL A 12 26.60 66.69 39.97
N TYR A 13 27.06 65.94 38.98
CA TYR A 13 26.97 64.49 38.94
C TYR A 13 28.37 63.88 39.02
N LEU A 14 28.47 62.78 39.75
CA LEU A 14 29.64 61.92 39.76
C LEU A 14 29.22 60.49 39.46
N TYR A 15 30.05 59.79 38.69
CA TYR A 15 29.83 58.42 38.24
C TYR A 15 30.97 57.52 38.73
N LYS A 16 30.65 56.27 39.08
CA LYS A 16 31.64 55.28 39.50
C LYS A 16 31.16 53.87 39.16
N ARG A 17 32.06 53.03 38.66
CA ARG A 17 31.82 51.60 38.47
C ARG A 17 32.18 50.87 39.76
N ALA A 18 31.27 50.03 40.26
CA ALA A 18 31.48 49.22 41.45
C ALA A 18 30.48 48.07 41.52
N GLU A 19 30.92 46.91 42.03
CA GLU A 19 30.08 45.72 42.22
C GLU A 19 28.87 45.99 43.14
N SER A 20 29.05 46.84 44.15
CA SER A 20 28.00 47.27 45.09
C SER A 20 27.99 48.79 45.22
N ALA A 21 26.96 49.35 45.88
CA ALA A 21 26.80 50.79 46.05
C ALA A 21 28.05 51.40 46.74
N PRO A 22 28.83 52.26 46.06
CA PRO A 22 30.08 52.79 46.60
C PRO A 22 29.83 53.96 47.56
N ASP A 23 30.73 54.17 48.51
CA ASP A 23 30.66 55.35 49.39
C ASP A 23 30.80 56.67 48.59
N VAL A 24 30.09 57.70 49.05
CA VAL A 24 30.22 59.07 48.53
C VAL A 24 31.59 59.65 48.92
N PRO A 25 32.12 60.65 48.19
CA PRO A 25 33.43 61.24 48.50
C PRO A 25 33.53 61.68 49.96
N ALA A 26 34.57 61.23 50.66
CA ALA A 26 34.73 61.47 52.09
C ALA A 26 35.16 62.91 52.40
N SER A 27 35.85 63.56 51.44
CA SER A 27 36.32 64.94 51.54
C SER A 27 35.42 65.90 50.77
N ALA A 28 35.33 67.14 51.24
CA ALA A 28 34.69 68.21 50.47
C ALA A 28 35.46 68.46 49.17
N LEU A 29 34.74 68.56 48.06
CA LEU A 29 35.28 68.84 46.74
C LEU A 29 35.08 70.31 46.37
N LEU A 30 35.99 70.88 45.60
CA LEU A 30 35.87 72.27 45.13
C LEU A 30 35.28 72.28 43.72
N TYR A 31 34.09 72.84 43.58
CA TYR A 31 33.46 73.05 42.27
C TYR A 31 33.81 74.44 41.72
N THR A 32 34.24 74.51 40.46
CA THR A 32 34.51 75.76 39.75
C THR A 32 33.47 76.00 38.67
N PHE A 33 32.70 77.08 38.79
CA PHE A 33 31.56 77.34 37.88
C PHE A 33 32.00 77.61 36.44
N ALA A 34 33.13 78.29 36.24
CA ALA A 34 33.61 78.66 34.91
C ALA A 34 33.98 77.45 34.03
N THR A 35 34.44 76.36 34.65
CA THR A 35 34.93 75.15 33.96
C THR A 35 34.02 73.95 34.16
N ALA A 36 32.97 74.07 34.99
CA ALA A 36 32.12 72.98 35.43
C ALA A 36 32.89 71.77 36.02
N SER A 37 34.04 72.02 36.64
CA SER A 37 34.94 70.96 37.13
C SER A 37 34.99 70.89 38.66
N LEU A 38 35.09 69.67 39.17
CA LEU A 38 35.41 69.34 40.56
C LEU A 38 36.90 69.07 40.68
N THR A 39 37.53 69.65 41.70
CA THR A 39 38.92 69.34 42.09
C THR A 39 38.98 68.89 43.53
N GLY A 40 39.96 68.05 43.86
CA GLY A 40 40.11 67.41 45.17
C GLY A 40 40.25 65.89 45.02
N THR A 41 40.13 65.17 46.13
CA THR A 41 40.18 63.70 46.13
C THR A 41 38.81 63.14 45.77
N LEU A 42 38.64 62.73 44.51
CA LEU A 42 37.38 62.20 44.00
C LEU A 42 37.09 60.75 44.42
N ASP A 43 37.96 60.07 45.16
CA ASP A 43 37.76 58.70 45.67
C ASP A 43 37.35 57.68 44.57
N GLY A 44 37.88 57.86 43.35
CA GLY A 44 37.58 57.02 42.19
C GLY A 44 36.27 57.37 41.46
N TRP A 45 35.57 58.43 41.85
CA TRP A 45 34.46 59.00 41.11
C TRP A 45 34.95 59.87 39.93
N THR A 46 34.17 59.92 38.86
CA THR A 46 34.46 60.72 37.66
C THR A 46 33.29 61.62 37.29
N GLN A 47 33.55 62.76 36.66
CA GLN A 47 32.49 63.67 36.20
C GLN A 47 31.88 63.25 34.85
N SER A 48 32.56 62.37 34.11
CA SER A 48 32.04 61.70 32.92
C SER A 48 31.69 60.26 33.22
N LEU A 49 30.82 59.67 32.40
CA LEU A 49 30.53 58.25 32.49
C LEU A 49 31.83 57.45 32.25
N PRO A 50 32.26 56.58 33.19
CA PRO A 50 33.42 55.72 33.00
C PRO A 50 33.13 54.62 31.96
N ASP A 51 34.21 54.15 31.30
CA ASP A 51 34.17 53.00 30.39
C ASP A 51 33.60 51.76 31.10
N ALA A 52 33.07 50.82 30.31
CA ALA A 52 32.56 49.57 30.85
C ALA A 52 33.71 48.70 31.38
N ASP A 53 33.56 48.21 32.61
CA ASP A 53 34.50 47.31 33.30
C ASP A 53 33.81 46.03 33.80
N GLY A 54 32.57 45.79 33.38
CA GLY A 54 31.71 44.68 33.83
C GLY A 54 30.93 44.98 35.12
N ASN A 55 31.15 46.12 35.79
CA ASN A 55 30.39 46.50 36.98
C ASN A 55 29.25 47.48 36.65
N PRO A 56 28.19 47.52 37.48
CA PRO A 56 27.19 48.58 37.38
C PRO A 56 27.80 49.99 37.53
N CYS A 57 27.27 50.94 36.76
CA CYS A 57 27.57 52.35 36.93
C CYS A 57 26.63 52.95 37.97
N TRP A 58 27.20 53.55 39.01
CA TRP A 58 26.50 54.29 40.05
C TRP A 58 26.61 55.77 39.78
N VAL A 59 25.56 56.52 40.09
CA VAL A 59 25.53 57.99 40.03
C VAL A 59 25.19 58.57 41.40
N ILE A 60 25.87 59.65 41.76
CA ILE A 60 25.53 60.52 42.88
C ILE A 60 25.38 61.96 42.38
N GLN A 61 24.53 62.72 43.08
CA GLN A 61 24.21 64.10 42.73
C GLN A 61 24.48 65.02 43.91
N SER A 62 24.91 66.25 43.62
CA SER A 62 24.94 67.35 44.59
C SER A 62 24.55 68.69 43.94
N GLN A 63 24.28 69.69 44.77
CA GLN A 63 23.99 71.06 44.33
C GLN A 63 25.13 72.01 44.74
N ALA A 64 25.68 72.73 43.77
CA ALA A 64 26.70 73.75 43.96
C ALA A 64 26.06 75.14 43.81
N VAL A 65 26.03 75.94 44.89
CA VAL A 65 25.43 77.29 44.88
C VAL A 65 26.32 78.29 45.62
N ALA A 66 26.78 79.34 44.96
CA ALA A 66 27.55 80.42 45.61
C ALA A 66 27.54 81.72 44.80
N ARG A 67 27.91 82.84 45.45
CA ARG A 67 28.16 84.14 44.80
C ARG A 67 29.60 84.33 44.34
N THR A 68 30.42 83.32 44.55
CA THR A 68 31.85 83.24 44.19
C THR A 68 32.04 82.37 42.95
N ALA A 69 33.23 82.43 42.36
CA ALA A 69 33.59 81.61 41.21
C ALA A 69 33.74 80.11 41.54
N THR A 70 33.87 79.77 42.83
CA THR A 70 34.00 78.40 43.32
C THR A 70 33.17 78.17 44.58
N VAL A 71 32.84 76.91 44.88
CA VAL A 71 32.12 76.49 46.10
C VAL A 71 32.55 75.09 46.56
N SER A 72 32.59 74.88 47.87
CA SER A 72 32.82 73.55 48.46
C SER A 72 31.53 72.73 48.44
N VAL A 73 31.63 71.48 47.98
CA VAL A 73 30.53 70.52 47.84
C VAL A 73 30.87 69.28 48.65
N SER A 74 30.06 68.95 49.66
CA SER A 74 30.31 67.83 50.59
C SER A 74 29.07 67.00 50.91
N VAL A 75 27.90 67.34 50.35
CA VAL A 75 26.65 66.62 50.59
C VAL A 75 26.22 65.99 49.28
N TRP A 76 26.14 64.67 49.25
CA TRP A 76 25.79 63.89 48.07
C TRP A 76 24.51 63.09 48.35
N THR A 77 23.73 62.83 47.31
CA THR A 77 22.67 61.83 47.39
C THR A 77 23.25 60.44 47.69
N ALA A 78 22.40 59.53 48.15
CA ALA A 78 22.76 58.12 48.13
C ALA A 78 23.10 57.68 46.69
N PRO A 79 24.07 56.77 46.50
CA PRO A 79 24.37 56.19 45.19
C PRO A 79 23.15 55.47 44.61
N ILE A 80 22.86 55.75 43.33
CA ILE A 80 21.80 55.09 42.58
C ILE A 80 22.43 54.34 41.41
N LYS A 81 22.02 53.09 41.18
CA LYS A 81 22.44 52.30 40.01
C LYS A 81 21.83 52.94 38.76
N LEU A 82 22.66 53.48 37.88
CA LEU A 82 22.25 54.15 36.65
C LEU A 82 22.08 53.14 35.50
N VAL A 83 23.08 52.27 35.32
CA VAL A 83 23.11 51.27 34.25
C VAL A 83 23.93 50.05 34.70
N GLU A 84 23.55 48.88 34.23
CA GLU A 84 24.33 47.64 34.31
C GLU A 84 24.32 46.94 32.95
N ASP A 85 25.34 46.13 32.70
CA ASP A 85 25.44 45.37 31.46
C ASP A 85 24.40 44.24 31.44
N GLY A 86 23.85 43.93 30.27
CA GLY A 86 22.89 42.83 30.10
C GLY A 86 23.57 41.46 30.02
N GLU A 87 22.77 40.41 30.18
CA GLU A 87 23.22 39.03 29.95
C GLU A 87 23.72 38.84 28.51
N ALA A 88 24.73 37.97 28.34
CA ALA A 88 25.24 37.64 27.02
C ALA A 88 24.14 36.97 26.16
N GLY A 89 24.04 37.35 24.89
CA GLY A 89 23.11 36.72 23.95
C GLY A 89 23.46 35.26 23.65
N ALA A 90 22.47 34.51 23.18
CA ALA A 90 22.63 33.12 22.78
C ALA A 90 23.63 32.99 21.62
N LYS A 91 24.56 32.04 21.74
CA LYS A 91 25.51 31.68 20.69
C LYS A 91 24.86 30.72 19.70
N THR A 92 25.37 30.72 18.47
CA THR A 92 25.09 29.67 17.48
C THR A 92 26.39 28.98 17.10
N TYR A 93 26.42 27.65 17.26
CA TYR A 93 27.56 26.80 16.96
C TYR A 93 27.32 26.03 15.66
N TYR A 94 28.37 25.82 14.86
CA TYR A 94 28.33 25.06 13.60
C TYR A 94 29.55 24.14 13.53
N GLN A 95 29.38 22.90 13.99
CA GLN A 95 30.45 21.91 14.17
C GLN A 95 29.87 20.50 14.36
N SER A 96 30.70 19.45 14.29
CA SER A 96 30.27 18.05 14.43
C SER A 96 30.17 17.56 15.87
N THR A 97 30.90 18.18 16.80
CA THR A 97 30.88 17.77 18.20
C THR A 97 30.05 18.72 19.04
N PRO A 98 29.25 18.24 20.01
CA PRO A 98 28.48 19.11 20.89
C PRO A 98 29.40 20.11 21.60
N PRO A 99 29.10 21.42 21.56
CA PRO A 99 29.84 22.41 22.34
C PRO A 99 29.76 22.10 23.83
N THR A 100 30.89 22.21 24.52
CA THR A 100 31.02 21.91 25.96
C THR A 100 30.85 23.14 26.86
N ASP A 101 30.93 24.35 26.29
CA ASP A 101 30.81 25.64 26.98
C ASP A 101 29.45 26.33 26.77
N ALA A 102 28.42 25.54 26.44
CA ALA A 102 27.09 26.01 26.08
C ALA A 102 26.34 26.64 27.26
N ARG A 103 25.58 27.69 26.97
CA ARG A 103 24.64 28.33 27.90
C ARG A 103 23.22 28.02 27.48
N GLU A 104 22.29 28.10 28.42
CA GLU A 104 20.88 27.93 28.12
C GLU A 104 20.48 28.86 26.96
N GLN A 105 19.64 28.36 26.04
CA GLN A 105 19.24 29.04 24.79
C GLN A 105 20.24 28.99 23.63
N ASP A 106 21.48 28.54 23.85
CA ASP A 106 22.43 28.40 22.75
C ASP A 106 21.91 27.41 21.70
N LEU A 107 22.25 27.67 20.44
CA LEU A 107 21.88 26.86 19.28
C LEU A 107 23.09 26.12 18.74
N TRP A 108 22.91 24.87 18.33
CA TRP A 108 23.95 24.09 17.68
C TRP A 108 23.41 23.41 16.42
N ILE A 109 24.12 23.61 15.32
CA ILE A 109 23.90 22.93 14.05
C ILE A 109 24.95 21.82 13.95
N ASP A 110 24.50 20.59 14.09
CA ASP A 110 25.33 19.37 14.05
C ASP A 110 25.69 19.02 12.60
N THR A 111 26.93 19.27 12.20
CA THR A 111 27.34 19.20 10.80
C THR A 111 27.50 17.77 10.25
N ASP A 112 27.54 16.75 11.10
CA ASP A 112 27.62 15.34 10.69
C ASP A 112 26.36 14.52 11.01
N ASP A 113 25.38 15.07 11.74
CA ASP A 113 24.00 14.55 11.85
C ASP A 113 23.00 15.34 10.97
N ASN A 114 23.26 15.39 9.66
CA ASN A 114 22.39 16.05 8.67
C ASN A 114 22.02 17.52 8.99
N CYS A 115 22.95 18.28 9.57
CA CYS A 115 22.72 19.67 9.99
C CYS A 115 21.56 19.80 10.98
N LYS A 116 21.34 18.80 11.84
CA LYS A 116 20.27 18.84 12.83
C LYS A 116 20.49 20.02 13.79
N LEU A 117 19.41 20.76 14.02
CA LEU A 117 19.39 21.88 14.95
C LEU A 117 19.04 21.40 16.35
N TYR A 118 19.85 21.84 17.31
CA TYR A 118 19.70 21.61 18.73
C TYR A 118 19.64 22.95 19.49
N ARG A 119 18.94 22.97 20.61
CA ARG A 119 18.93 24.06 21.59
C ARG A 119 19.37 23.52 22.95
N TYR A 120 20.31 24.21 23.60
CA TYR A 120 20.75 23.83 24.93
C TYR A 120 19.73 24.29 25.98
N ASN A 121 19.26 23.37 26.82
CA ASN A 121 18.25 23.65 27.85
C ASN A 121 18.87 23.99 29.22
N GLY A 122 20.19 24.18 29.29
CA GLY A 122 20.94 24.38 30.54
C GLY A 122 21.55 23.09 31.12
N THR A 123 21.14 21.92 30.63
CA THR A 123 21.68 20.61 31.05
C THR A 123 22.14 19.76 29.87
N GLU A 124 21.39 19.75 28.77
CA GLU A 124 21.62 18.90 27.61
C GLU A 124 21.22 19.61 26.31
N TRP A 125 21.74 19.09 25.20
CA TRP A 125 21.35 19.49 23.86
C TRP A 125 20.06 18.78 23.45
N GLN A 126 18.98 19.53 23.32
CA GLN A 126 17.68 19.00 22.86
C GLN A 126 17.48 19.31 21.39
N SER A 127 17.09 18.32 20.61
CA SER A 127 16.76 18.54 19.20
C SER A 127 15.52 19.42 19.10
N VAL A 128 15.58 20.44 18.26
CA VAL A 128 14.45 21.33 17.97
C VAL A 128 13.97 21.17 16.52
N GLN A 129 14.30 20.05 15.89
CA GLN A 129 13.69 19.67 14.62
C GLN A 129 12.19 19.45 14.77
N ASP A 130 11.45 19.61 13.67
CA ASP A 130 10.03 19.37 13.63
C ASP A 130 9.72 17.90 13.96
N MET A 131 9.12 17.67 15.13
CA MET A 131 8.77 16.35 15.64
C MET A 131 7.75 15.61 14.75
N ASN A 132 7.05 16.31 13.85
CA ASN A 132 6.09 15.69 12.94
C ASN A 132 6.75 15.09 11.69
N ILE A 133 7.94 15.56 11.28
CA ILE A 133 8.61 15.07 10.06
C ILE A 133 8.87 13.54 10.11
N PRO A 134 9.45 12.99 11.20
CA PRO A 134 9.63 11.54 11.33
C PRO A 134 8.31 10.76 11.27
N GLN A 135 7.27 11.26 11.92
CA GLN A 135 5.93 10.63 11.91
C GLN A 135 5.30 10.64 10.51
N ILE A 136 5.50 11.71 9.75
CA ILE A 136 5.05 11.80 8.35
C ILE A 136 5.78 10.77 7.49
N LEU A 137 7.09 10.56 7.71
CA LEU A 137 7.87 9.56 6.99
C LEU A 137 7.37 8.14 7.28
N GLU A 138 7.08 7.81 8.54
CA GLU A 138 6.48 6.52 8.92
C GLU A 138 5.10 6.31 8.27
N ARG A 139 4.26 7.36 8.27
CA ARG A 139 2.95 7.32 7.59
C ARG A 139 3.10 7.08 6.08
N LEU A 140 4.08 7.69 5.41
CA LEU A 140 4.34 7.49 3.99
C LEU A 140 4.77 6.05 3.69
N VAL A 141 5.62 5.46 4.52
CA VAL A 141 6.01 4.05 4.43
C VAL A 141 4.80 3.14 4.58
N SER A 142 3.91 3.43 5.53
CA SER A 142 2.66 2.67 5.70
C SER A 142 1.73 2.79 4.49
N VAL A 143 1.58 3.97 3.90
CA VAL A 143 0.80 4.16 2.67
C VAL A 143 1.38 3.32 1.53
N ASN A 144 2.70 3.34 1.33
CA ASN A 144 3.36 2.56 0.29
C ASN A 144 3.12 1.05 0.44
N THR A 145 3.21 0.51 1.66
CA THR A 145 2.94 -0.93 1.88
C THR A 145 1.48 -1.28 1.62
N THR A 146 0.53 -0.44 2.01
CA THR A 146 -0.89 -0.66 1.68
C THR A 146 -1.16 -0.64 0.18
N PHE A 147 -0.48 0.23 -0.59
CA PHE A 147 -0.60 0.28 -2.04
C PHE A 147 -0.05 -0.98 -2.72
N SER A 148 1.11 -1.49 -2.27
CA SER A 148 1.67 -2.75 -2.78
C SER A 148 0.76 -3.95 -2.51
N VAL A 149 0.15 -4.04 -1.32
CA VAL A 149 -0.80 -5.11 -0.99
C VAL A 149 -2.07 -4.99 -1.85
N LEU A 150 -2.58 -3.78 -2.03
CA LEU A 150 -3.76 -3.54 -2.88
C LEU A 150 -3.48 -3.91 -4.34
N GLN A 151 -2.29 -3.58 -4.86
CA GLN A 151 -1.85 -3.97 -6.20
C GLN A 151 -1.90 -5.49 -6.36
N GLY A 152 -1.26 -6.25 -5.45
CA GLY A 152 -1.27 -7.71 -5.51
C GLY A 152 -2.68 -8.31 -5.41
N SER A 153 -3.58 -7.69 -4.64
CA SER A 153 -4.98 -8.11 -4.56
C SER A 153 -5.75 -7.88 -5.87
N ILE A 154 -5.53 -6.75 -6.53
CA ILE A 154 -6.15 -6.42 -7.83
C ILE A 154 -5.66 -7.40 -8.90
N GLU A 155 -4.35 -7.63 -8.99
CA GLU A 155 -3.75 -8.57 -9.92
C GLU A 155 -4.34 -9.98 -9.74
N SER A 156 -4.39 -10.48 -8.51
CA SER A 156 -5.00 -11.78 -8.19
C SER A 156 -6.50 -11.87 -8.53
N LYS A 157 -7.27 -10.81 -8.24
CA LYS A 157 -8.71 -10.78 -8.55
C LYS A 157 -8.97 -10.72 -10.06
N ALA A 158 -8.15 -10.00 -10.81
CA ALA A 158 -8.23 -9.93 -12.26
C ALA A 158 -7.93 -11.31 -12.89
N GLU A 159 -6.86 -11.98 -12.45
CA GLU A 159 -6.51 -13.34 -12.88
C GLU A 159 -7.64 -14.34 -12.60
N LYS A 160 -8.18 -14.33 -11.37
CA LYS A 160 -9.26 -15.25 -10.97
C LYS A 160 -10.55 -15.04 -11.78
N THR A 161 -10.93 -13.79 -12.06
CA THR A 161 -12.16 -13.48 -12.81
C THR A 161 -12.06 -13.94 -14.27
N TYR A 162 -10.88 -13.81 -14.89
CA TYR A 162 -10.65 -14.22 -16.27
C TYR A 162 -10.63 -15.74 -16.44
N VAL A 163 -10.02 -16.46 -15.49
CA VAL A 163 -9.88 -17.93 -15.56
C VAL A 163 -11.19 -18.65 -15.25
N THR A 164 -11.95 -18.23 -14.23
CA THR A 164 -13.16 -18.96 -13.80
C THR A 164 -14.33 -18.84 -14.79
N ASN A 165 -14.51 -17.71 -15.45
CA ASN A 165 -15.63 -17.51 -16.38
C ASN A 165 -15.49 -18.26 -17.72
N GLN A 166 -14.27 -18.54 -18.17
CA GLN A 166 -14.03 -19.23 -19.45
C GLN A 166 -13.94 -20.76 -19.31
N TYR A 167 -13.41 -21.28 -18.20
CA TYR A 167 -13.17 -22.73 -18.06
C TYR A 167 -14.41 -23.51 -17.58
N ASP A 168 -15.15 -23.02 -16.59
CA ASP A 168 -16.25 -23.81 -15.98
C ASP A 168 -17.50 -23.90 -16.85
N SER A 169 -17.80 -22.86 -17.65
CA SER A 169 -18.95 -22.85 -18.57
C SER A 169 -18.72 -23.70 -19.82
N LEU A 170 -17.48 -23.83 -20.29
CA LEU A 170 -17.13 -24.74 -21.40
C LEU A 170 -17.12 -26.21 -20.96
N ILE A 171 -16.70 -26.51 -19.71
CA ILE A 171 -16.52 -27.89 -19.23
C ILE A 171 -17.84 -28.52 -18.76
N LYS A 172 -18.78 -27.77 -18.17
CA LYS A 172 -20.05 -28.34 -17.69
C LYS A 172 -21.14 -28.53 -18.76
N THR A 173 -20.98 -27.95 -19.94
CA THR A 173 -22.07 -27.93 -20.95
C THR A 173 -21.96 -29.05 -21.99
N PHE A 174 -20.87 -29.83 -22.01
CA PHE A 174 -20.68 -30.98 -22.92
C PHE A 174 -20.36 -32.28 -22.14
N ASN A 175 -21.39 -33.02 -21.71
CA ASN A 175 -21.23 -34.45 -21.33
C ASN A 175 -20.99 -35.37 -22.54
N SER A 176 -20.45 -34.81 -23.63
CA SER A 176 -20.15 -35.51 -24.87
C SER A 176 -18.88 -34.90 -25.46
N THR A 177 -17.92 -35.73 -25.83
CA THR A 177 -16.68 -35.24 -26.46
C THR A 177 -16.85 -35.29 -27.99
N LEU A 178 -16.60 -34.16 -28.65
CA LEU A 178 -16.50 -34.09 -30.12
C LEU A 178 -15.03 -33.95 -30.50
N THR A 179 -14.45 -34.99 -31.10
CA THR A 179 -13.05 -35.05 -31.51
C THR A 179 -12.96 -35.01 -33.03
N GLN A 180 -12.24 -34.03 -33.58
CA GLN A 180 -11.90 -33.97 -35.00
C GLN A 180 -10.42 -34.29 -35.19
N THR A 181 -10.13 -35.25 -36.06
CA THR A 181 -8.76 -35.57 -36.52
C THR A 181 -8.68 -35.37 -38.03
N ALA A 182 -7.47 -35.46 -38.59
CA ALA A 182 -7.30 -35.43 -40.05
C ALA A 182 -8.05 -36.58 -40.77
N GLN A 183 -8.46 -37.64 -40.06
CA GLN A 183 -9.05 -38.85 -40.64
C GLN A 183 -10.52 -39.08 -40.24
N ALA A 184 -11.02 -38.42 -39.20
CA ALA A 184 -12.35 -38.68 -38.67
C ALA A 184 -12.93 -37.53 -37.85
N LEU A 185 -14.26 -37.46 -37.78
CA LEU A 185 -15.03 -36.70 -36.80
C LEU A 185 -15.77 -37.69 -35.88
N GLN A 186 -15.55 -37.59 -34.57
CA GLN A 186 -16.04 -38.54 -33.57
C GLN A 186 -16.81 -37.80 -32.48
N ALA A 187 -18.08 -38.16 -32.28
CA ALA A 187 -18.87 -37.77 -31.12
C ALA A 187 -19.00 -38.96 -30.17
N GLU A 188 -18.68 -38.75 -28.90
CA GLU A 188 -18.77 -39.75 -27.84
C GLU A 188 -19.68 -39.22 -26.74
N PHE A 189 -20.80 -39.92 -26.51
CA PHE A 189 -21.79 -39.56 -25.48
C PHE A 189 -21.61 -40.48 -24.28
N GLU A 190 -21.13 -39.93 -23.17
CA GLU A 190 -20.78 -40.70 -21.99
C GLU A 190 -21.93 -40.70 -20.98
N ALA A 191 -22.32 -41.88 -20.51
CA ALA A 191 -23.20 -42.03 -19.36
C ALA A 191 -22.44 -42.74 -18.24
N THR A 192 -22.25 -42.05 -17.13
CA THR A 192 -21.64 -42.62 -15.92
C THR A 192 -22.74 -43.30 -15.09
N ALA A 193 -22.67 -44.62 -14.94
CA ALA A 193 -23.44 -45.33 -13.92
C ALA A 193 -22.55 -45.49 -12.68
N GLN A 194 -22.91 -44.86 -11.56
CA GLN A 194 -22.26 -45.13 -10.28
C GLN A 194 -22.91 -46.35 -9.65
N ASN A 195 -22.09 -47.33 -9.26
CA ASN A 195 -22.55 -48.40 -8.38
C ASN A 195 -22.67 -47.87 -6.95
N ALA A 196 -23.52 -48.50 -6.13
CA ALA A 196 -23.75 -48.12 -4.72
C ALA A 196 -22.48 -48.09 -3.84
N ALA A 197 -21.36 -48.65 -4.32
CA ALA A 197 -20.05 -48.66 -3.67
C ALA A 197 -19.14 -47.46 -4.04
N GLY A 198 -19.61 -46.49 -4.83
CA GLY A 198 -18.83 -45.29 -5.20
C GLY A 198 -17.72 -45.52 -6.23
N SER A 199 -17.50 -46.76 -6.66
CA SER A 199 -16.63 -47.08 -7.80
C SER A 199 -17.35 -46.80 -9.12
N VAL A 200 -16.70 -46.02 -10.00
CA VAL A 200 -17.12 -45.79 -11.39
C VAL A 200 -16.82 -47.05 -12.19
N ASP A 201 -17.75 -47.98 -12.25
CA ASP A 201 -17.43 -49.34 -12.73
C ASP A 201 -17.78 -49.59 -14.20
N THR A 202 -18.39 -48.65 -14.92
CA THR A 202 -18.46 -48.79 -16.38
C THR A 202 -18.79 -47.46 -17.06
N LYS A 203 -17.86 -47.02 -17.91
CA LYS A 203 -18.07 -45.91 -18.84
C LYS A 203 -18.71 -46.47 -20.10
N TYR A 204 -20.01 -46.32 -20.25
CA TYR A 204 -20.67 -46.64 -21.51
C TYR A 204 -20.67 -45.39 -22.36
N SER A 205 -20.08 -45.50 -23.54
CA SER A 205 -20.14 -44.42 -24.51
C SER A 205 -20.84 -44.87 -25.79
N THR A 206 -21.82 -44.07 -26.20
CA THR A 206 -22.36 -44.17 -27.57
C THR A 206 -21.41 -43.41 -28.47
N LEU A 207 -20.89 -44.11 -29.47
CA LEU A 207 -19.97 -43.61 -30.46
C LEU A 207 -20.72 -43.31 -31.76
N ILE A 208 -20.56 -42.10 -32.29
CA ILE A 208 -20.85 -41.75 -33.67
C ILE A 208 -19.54 -41.30 -34.31
N ARG A 209 -19.04 -42.02 -35.31
CA ARG A 209 -17.77 -41.72 -35.98
C ARG A 209 -17.95 -41.64 -37.49
N ALA A 210 -17.68 -40.47 -38.07
CA ALA A 210 -17.55 -40.30 -39.50
C ALA A 210 -16.06 -40.38 -39.88
N SER A 211 -15.69 -41.31 -40.75
CA SER A 211 -14.34 -41.45 -41.32
C SER A 211 -14.41 -41.64 -42.84
N GLY A 212 -13.25 -41.84 -43.48
CA GLY A 212 -13.19 -42.23 -44.89
C GLY A 212 -13.95 -43.53 -45.22
N ASP A 213 -14.20 -44.38 -44.23
CA ASP A 213 -14.89 -45.66 -44.40
C ASP A 213 -16.43 -45.54 -44.30
N GLY A 214 -16.95 -44.38 -43.88
CA GLY A 214 -18.38 -44.13 -43.69
C GLY A 214 -18.72 -43.61 -42.29
N VAL A 215 -19.99 -43.77 -41.90
CA VAL A 215 -20.51 -43.37 -40.58
C VAL A 215 -20.78 -44.62 -39.73
N GLU A 216 -20.03 -44.76 -38.66
CA GLU A 216 -20.17 -45.84 -37.67
C GLU A 216 -20.99 -45.35 -36.47
N ILE A 217 -21.96 -46.15 -36.06
CA ILE A 217 -22.76 -45.92 -34.84
C ILE A 217 -22.73 -47.19 -33.98
N GLY A 218 -22.37 -47.05 -32.71
CA GLY A 218 -22.30 -48.20 -31.80
C GLY A 218 -22.04 -47.81 -30.35
N LYS A 219 -21.97 -48.80 -29.47
CA LYS A 219 -21.51 -48.61 -28.08
C LYS A 219 -20.10 -49.15 -27.91
N SER A 220 -19.27 -48.47 -27.14
CA SER A 220 -17.85 -48.83 -26.93
C SER A 220 -17.65 -50.23 -26.35
N ASN A 221 -18.57 -50.71 -25.51
CA ASN A 221 -18.56 -52.05 -24.92
C ASN A 221 -19.41 -53.08 -25.67
N SER A 222 -19.97 -52.71 -26.83
CA SER A 222 -20.82 -53.59 -27.63
C SER A 222 -20.02 -54.22 -28.74
N ALA A 223 -20.16 -55.53 -28.91
CA ALA A 223 -19.73 -56.23 -30.11
C ALA A 223 -20.52 -55.78 -31.35
N PHE A 224 -21.68 -55.15 -31.19
CA PHE A 224 -22.55 -54.78 -32.30
C PHE A 224 -22.43 -53.29 -32.63
N ARG A 225 -22.24 -53.00 -33.92
CA ARG A 225 -22.18 -51.65 -34.49
C ARG A 225 -22.86 -51.63 -35.86
N THR A 226 -23.30 -50.46 -36.28
CA THR A 226 -23.79 -50.23 -37.65
C THR A 226 -22.81 -49.37 -38.42
N LEU A 227 -22.56 -49.71 -39.68
CA LEU A 227 -21.73 -48.93 -40.59
C LEU A 227 -22.58 -48.51 -41.79
N LEU A 228 -22.72 -47.20 -41.98
CA LEU A 228 -23.32 -46.60 -43.16
C LEU A 228 -22.23 -46.19 -44.15
N THR A 229 -22.22 -46.82 -45.32
CA THR A 229 -21.37 -46.44 -46.45
C THR A 229 -22.24 -45.90 -47.59
N ASN A 230 -21.59 -45.50 -48.69
CA ASN A 230 -22.31 -45.11 -49.91
C ASN A 230 -22.97 -46.30 -50.63
N GLU A 231 -22.69 -47.54 -50.22
CA GLU A 231 -23.16 -48.75 -50.89
C GLU A 231 -24.23 -49.50 -50.09
N ARG A 232 -24.15 -49.41 -48.75
CA ARG A 232 -25.00 -50.20 -47.85
C ARG A 232 -25.02 -49.67 -46.42
N LEU A 233 -26.09 -50.04 -45.71
CA LEU A 233 -26.13 -50.02 -44.25
C LEU A 233 -25.85 -51.44 -43.74
N SER A 234 -24.72 -51.62 -43.06
CA SER A 234 -24.24 -52.91 -42.56
C SER A 234 -24.40 -53.02 -41.05
N PHE A 235 -24.85 -54.19 -40.60
CA PHE A 235 -24.84 -54.61 -39.20
C PHE A 235 -23.59 -55.47 -38.99
N MET A 236 -22.69 -55.00 -38.13
CA MET A 236 -21.38 -55.59 -37.90
C MET A 236 -21.32 -56.19 -36.49
N GLN A 237 -20.72 -57.37 -36.37
CA GLN A 237 -20.38 -58.01 -35.10
C GLN A 237 -18.85 -58.08 -34.96
N TYR A 238 -18.33 -57.50 -33.88
CA TYR A 238 -16.92 -57.41 -33.56
C TYR A 238 -16.51 -58.47 -32.55
N SER A 239 -15.39 -59.14 -32.82
CA SER A 239 -14.68 -59.99 -31.88
C SER A 239 -13.25 -59.46 -31.76
N GLY A 240 -13.02 -58.61 -30.75
CA GLY A 240 -11.80 -57.80 -30.67
C GLY A 240 -11.72 -56.82 -31.86
N THR A 241 -10.67 -56.92 -32.66
CA THR A 241 -10.45 -56.06 -33.84
C THR A 241 -11.12 -56.58 -35.11
N VAL A 242 -11.61 -57.82 -35.11
CA VAL A 242 -12.20 -58.45 -36.30
C VAL A 242 -13.68 -58.08 -36.38
N ALA A 243 -14.11 -57.52 -37.51
CA ALA A 243 -15.49 -57.15 -37.78
C ALA A 243 -16.11 -58.08 -38.84
N THR A 244 -17.24 -58.70 -38.50
CA THR A 244 -18.01 -59.57 -39.41
C THR A 244 -19.34 -58.92 -39.75
N GLU A 245 -19.66 -58.81 -41.04
CA GLU A 245 -20.99 -58.37 -41.48
C GLU A 245 -22.01 -59.50 -41.32
N VAL A 246 -23.03 -59.28 -40.50
CA VAL A 246 -24.07 -60.30 -40.22
C VAL A 246 -25.38 -60.02 -40.95
N ALA A 247 -25.62 -58.77 -41.35
CA ALA A 247 -26.70 -58.38 -42.24
C ALA A 247 -26.38 -57.04 -42.90
N TYR A 248 -26.97 -56.78 -44.08
CA TYR A 248 -26.91 -55.45 -44.69
C TYR A 248 -28.11 -55.16 -45.58
N ILE A 249 -28.41 -53.87 -45.75
CA ILE A 249 -29.39 -53.38 -46.71
C ILE A 249 -28.65 -52.69 -47.85
N SER A 250 -28.88 -53.15 -49.08
CA SER A 250 -28.34 -52.54 -50.29
C SER A 250 -29.29 -52.77 -51.46
N ASN A 251 -29.41 -51.80 -52.37
CA ASN A 251 -30.13 -51.95 -53.64
C ASN A 251 -31.54 -52.57 -53.49
N ARG A 252 -32.33 -52.06 -52.54
CA ARG A 252 -33.71 -52.52 -52.22
C ARG A 252 -33.80 -53.96 -51.70
N LYS A 253 -32.68 -54.55 -51.27
CA LYS A 253 -32.62 -55.91 -50.73
C LYS A 253 -32.02 -55.89 -49.32
N LEU A 254 -32.57 -56.76 -48.47
CA LEU A 254 -32.01 -57.10 -47.16
C LEU A 254 -31.31 -58.45 -47.29
N TYR A 255 -30.06 -58.50 -46.90
CA TYR A 255 -29.25 -59.71 -46.85
C TYR A 255 -28.99 -60.02 -45.38
N ILE A 256 -29.22 -61.27 -44.97
CA ILE A 256 -29.00 -61.76 -43.61
C ILE A 256 -28.19 -63.05 -43.74
N THR A 257 -27.05 -63.12 -43.05
CA THR A 257 -26.16 -64.30 -43.08
C THR A 257 -26.83 -65.51 -42.43
N ASP A 258 -27.47 -65.31 -41.28
CA ASP A 258 -28.28 -66.31 -40.59
C ASP A 258 -29.44 -65.65 -39.84
N ALA A 259 -30.63 -66.27 -39.87
CA ALA A 259 -31.85 -65.70 -39.31
C ALA A 259 -32.56 -66.68 -38.37
N GLN A 260 -32.57 -66.38 -37.07
CA GLN A 260 -33.37 -67.09 -36.09
C GLN A 260 -34.69 -66.33 -35.81
N ILE A 261 -35.82 -66.85 -36.31
CA ILE A 261 -37.15 -66.28 -36.07
C ILE A 261 -37.85 -67.04 -34.95
N THR A 262 -38.04 -66.40 -33.79
CA THR A 262 -38.55 -67.06 -32.57
C THR A 262 -40.06 -66.98 -32.38
N ASN A 263 -40.73 -66.06 -33.07
CA ASN A 263 -42.18 -65.84 -32.95
C ASN A 263 -42.93 -66.13 -34.26
N SER A 264 -42.76 -65.26 -35.26
CA SER A 264 -43.41 -65.42 -36.56
C SER A 264 -42.66 -64.75 -37.70
N LEU A 265 -42.68 -65.35 -38.89
CA LEU A 265 -42.26 -64.74 -40.16
C LEU A 265 -43.50 -64.54 -41.03
N ALA A 266 -43.69 -63.37 -41.62
CA ALA A 266 -44.77 -63.09 -42.55
C ALA A 266 -44.20 -62.63 -43.89
N ILE A 267 -44.60 -63.28 -44.99
CA ILE A 267 -44.19 -62.96 -46.35
C ILE A 267 -45.43 -62.68 -47.19
N GLY A 268 -45.55 -61.45 -47.70
CA GLY A 268 -46.69 -60.98 -48.48
C GLY A 268 -47.16 -59.59 -48.06
N ALA A 269 -48.30 -59.15 -48.58
CA ALA A 269 -48.88 -57.85 -48.21
C ALA A 269 -49.46 -57.89 -46.78
N GLN A 270 -49.47 -56.76 -46.07
CA GLN A 270 -50.00 -56.70 -44.71
C GLN A 270 -51.50 -57.02 -44.70
N GLY A 271 -51.91 -58.07 -43.96
CA GLY A 271 -53.31 -58.42 -43.74
C GLY A 271 -54.02 -59.11 -44.91
N LYS A 272 -53.36 -59.32 -46.06
CA LYS A 272 -53.91 -59.99 -47.25
C LYS A 272 -52.79 -60.69 -48.01
N ASN A 273 -53.08 -61.87 -48.57
CA ASN A 273 -52.16 -62.63 -49.41
C ASN A 273 -50.79 -62.87 -48.74
N THR A 274 -50.82 -63.26 -47.46
CA THR A 274 -49.63 -63.39 -46.62
C THR A 274 -49.41 -64.85 -46.22
N PHE A 275 -48.21 -65.36 -46.41
CA PHE A 275 -47.75 -66.58 -45.75
C PHE A 275 -47.20 -66.23 -44.38
N VAL A 276 -47.72 -66.86 -43.33
CA VAL A 276 -47.30 -66.62 -41.96
C VAL A 276 -46.81 -67.93 -41.35
N TRP A 277 -45.52 -68.00 -41.05
CA TRP A 277 -44.96 -68.97 -40.14
C TRP A 277 -45.15 -68.44 -38.73
N ALA A 278 -45.83 -69.16 -37.86
CA ALA A 278 -46.05 -68.75 -36.49
C ALA A 278 -45.95 -69.93 -35.53
N LYS A 279 -45.41 -69.67 -34.35
CA LYS A 279 -45.41 -70.62 -33.25
C LYS A 279 -46.84 -70.76 -32.70
N THR A 280 -47.31 -72.00 -32.63
CA THR A 280 -48.58 -72.39 -32.01
C THR A 280 -48.30 -73.21 -30.76
N SER A 281 -49.34 -73.49 -29.96
CA SER A 281 -49.24 -74.41 -28.82
C SER A 281 -48.71 -75.80 -29.19
N ASN A 282 -48.84 -76.21 -30.46
CA ASN A 282 -48.50 -77.55 -30.95
C ASN A 282 -47.23 -77.56 -31.83
N GLY A 283 -46.49 -76.45 -31.92
CA GLY A 283 -45.28 -76.34 -32.74
C GLY A 283 -45.34 -75.22 -33.79
N LEU A 284 -44.43 -75.26 -34.77
CA LEU A 284 -44.39 -74.29 -35.87
C LEU A 284 -45.49 -74.63 -36.90
N SER A 285 -46.33 -73.65 -37.21
CA SER A 285 -47.35 -73.78 -38.26
C SER A 285 -47.08 -72.77 -39.38
N LEU A 286 -47.41 -73.15 -40.62
CA LEU A 286 -47.51 -72.25 -41.75
C LEU A 286 -48.99 -72.06 -42.08
N ARG A 287 -49.47 -70.81 -42.09
CA ARG A 287 -50.83 -70.46 -42.53
C ARG A 287 -50.77 -69.45 -43.67
N TYR A 288 -51.68 -69.60 -44.63
CA TYR A 288 -51.93 -68.56 -45.64
C TYR A 288 -53.14 -67.73 -45.22
N VAL A 289 -52.99 -66.41 -45.20
CA VAL A 289 -54.08 -65.46 -44.96
C VAL A 289 -54.50 -64.89 -46.30
N SER A 290 -55.63 -65.34 -46.83
CA SER A 290 -56.19 -64.81 -48.07
C SER A 290 -56.73 -63.40 -47.87
N ALA A 291 -56.72 -62.58 -48.92
CA ALA A 291 -57.63 -61.45 -48.97
C ALA A 291 -59.07 -62.00 -48.85
N GLU A 292 -59.89 -61.49 -47.93
CA GLU A 292 -61.34 -61.64 -48.10
C GLU A 292 -61.71 -61.08 -49.48
N SER A 293 -62.41 -61.88 -50.27
CA SER A 293 -62.90 -61.54 -51.61
C SER A 293 -63.85 -60.37 -51.58
#